data_AF-A0A1J4XUJ0-F1
#
_entry.id   AF-A0A1J4XUJ0-F1
#
_cell.length_a   1.000
_cell.length_b   1.000
_cell.length_c   1.000
_cell.angle_alpha   90.00
_cell.angle_beta   90.00
_cell.angle_gamma   90.00
#
_symmetry.space_group_name_H-M   'P 1'
#
loop_
_entity.id
_entity.type
_entity.pdbx_description
1 polymer ?
#
loop_
_entity_poly.entity_id
_entity_poly.type
_entity_poly.pdbx_seq_one_letter_code
_entity_poly.pdbx_strand_id
1 'polypeptide(L)'
;MELQKCKICGQEKKNLGVHIRVAHRLKPEEYAALPDNTEIKVEIDPILEDESVEIQQVNKKVVEPKVEVKQKPFEKVKINTETISKYDKYNIKQFCSEFAITPTELVIIVNDYKSGKPRNQLSLLKNDIKKAETKAEELKDLSEASTSESHVADILVKKFGFTVVKVEKSPKKWILKK
;
A
#
# COMPACT_ATOMS: atom_id res chain seq x y z
N MET A 1 -11.54 -11.21 -23.15
CA MET A 1 -11.85 -11.16 -21.71
C MET A 1 -13.31 -10.80 -21.58
N GLU A 2 -14.11 -11.70 -21.00
CA GLU A 2 -15.54 -11.50 -20.81
C GLU A 2 -15.79 -10.57 -19.62
N LEU A 3 -16.80 -9.70 -19.72
CA LEU A 3 -17.21 -8.82 -18.63
C LEU A 3 -18.14 -9.60 -17.68
N GLN A 4 -17.89 -9.48 -16.38
CA GLN A 4 -18.69 -10.14 -15.34
C GLN A 4 -19.49 -9.11 -14.56
N LYS A 5 -20.78 -9.36 -14.35
CA LYS A 5 -21.69 -8.46 -13.64
C LYS A 5 -21.64 -8.69 -12.13
N CYS A 6 -21.58 -7.61 -11.35
CA CYS A 6 -21.58 -7.71 -9.90
C CYS A 6 -22.99 -7.94 -9.33
N LYS A 7 -23.19 -8.98 -8.50
CA LYS A 7 -24.44 -9.29 -7.77
C LYS A 7 -24.90 -8.21 -6.77
N ILE A 8 -23.98 -7.33 -6.32
CA ILE A 8 -24.26 -6.32 -5.29
C ILE A 8 -24.60 -4.97 -5.92
N CYS A 9 -23.75 -4.49 -6.85
CA CYS A 9 -23.92 -3.16 -7.45
C CYS A 9 -24.36 -3.19 -8.92
N GLY A 10 -24.56 -4.37 -9.51
CA GLY A 10 -25.01 -4.54 -10.89
C GLY A 10 -24.01 -4.12 -11.97
N GLN A 11 -22.82 -3.62 -11.61
CA GLN A 11 -21.84 -3.10 -12.57
C GLN A 11 -21.09 -4.24 -13.27
N GLU A 12 -20.84 -4.08 -14.57
CA GLU A 12 -20.01 -4.98 -15.36
C GLU A 12 -18.52 -4.64 -15.20
N LYS A 13 -17.70 -5.64 -14.88
CA LYS A 13 -16.27 -5.47 -14.60
C LYS A 13 -15.44 -6.51 -15.34
N LYS A 14 -14.27 -6.10 -15.83
CA LYS A 14 -13.27 -7.00 -16.44
C LYS A 14 -12.62 -7.94 -15.41
N ASN A 15 -12.58 -7.52 -14.14
CA ASN A 15 -12.05 -8.32 -13.03
C ASN A 15 -12.97 -8.16 -11.80
N LEU A 16 -13.92 -9.07 -11.68
CA LEU A 16 -14.91 -9.03 -10.62
C LEU A 16 -14.27 -9.25 -9.23
N GLY A 17 -13.29 -10.14 -9.13
CA GLY A 17 -12.61 -10.45 -7.86
C GLY A 17 -11.85 -9.26 -7.25
N VAL A 18 -11.28 -8.38 -8.08
CA VAL A 18 -10.69 -7.12 -7.59
C VAL A 18 -11.78 -6.15 -7.16
N HIS A 19 -12.84 -6.01 -7.95
CA HIS A 19 -13.95 -5.13 -7.62
C HIS A 19 -14.63 -5.51 -6.30
N ILE A 20 -14.91 -6.80 -6.06
CA ILE A 20 -15.53 -7.29 -4.82
C ILE A 20 -14.66 -6.92 -3.59
N ARG A 21 -13.35 -7.17 -3.67
CA ARG A 21 -12.43 -6.89 -2.55
C ARG A 21 -12.28 -5.39 -2.26
N VAL A 22 -12.29 -4.55 -3.29
CA VAL A 22 -12.04 -3.11 -3.14
C VAL A 22 -13.31 -2.34 -2.81
N ALA A 23 -14.40 -2.57 -3.57
CA ALA A 23 -15.64 -1.81 -3.42
C ALA A 23 -16.56 -2.37 -2.33
N HIS A 24 -16.58 -3.69 -2.14
CA HIS A 24 -17.49 -4.35 -1.20
C HIS A 24 -16.78 -4.95 0.01
N ARG A 25 -15.44 -4.99 0.02
CA ARG A 25 -14.60 -5.55 1.11
C ARG A 25 -14.98 -6.97 1.51
N LEU A 26 -15.49 -7.75 0.55
CA LEU A 26 -15.86 -9.16 0.73
C LEU A 26 -14.79 -10.07 0.17
N LYS A 27 -14.68 -11.26 0.76
CA LYS A 27 -13.91 -12.35 0.16
C LYS A 27 -14.71 -13.02 -0.97
N PRO A 28 -14.04 -13.65 -1.97
CA PRO A 28 -14.73 -14.32 -3.06
C PRO A 28 -15.72 -15.40 -2.61
N GLU A 29 -15.43 -16.10 -1.52
CA GLU A 29 -16.29 -17.16 -0.97
C GLU A 29 -17.57 -16.59 -0.36
N GLU A 30 -17.46 -15.47 0.37
CA GLU A 30 -18.60 -14.75 0.95
C GLU A 30 -19.50 -14.17 -0.14
N TYR A 31 -18.89 -13.70 -1.23
CA TYR A 31 -19.60 -13.20 -2.39
C TYR A 31 -20.34 -14.30 -3.18
N ALA A 32 -19.73 -15.48 -3.30
CA ALA A 32 -20.36 -16.62 -3.96
C ALA A 32 -21.60 -17.13 -3.22
N ALA A 33 -21.62 -16.98 -1.90
CA ALA A 33 -22.75 -17.34 -1.04
C ALA A 33 -23.91 -16.32 -1.08
N LEU A 34 -23.75 -15.15 -1.72
CA LEU A 34 -24.83 -14.17 -1.85
C LEU A 34 -25.86 -14.65 -2.88
N PRO A 35 -27.17 -14.52 -2.59
CA PRO A 35 -28.21 -14.75 -3.58
C PRO A 35 -28.05 -13.76 -4.73
N ASP A 36 -28.27 -14.24 -5.96
CA ASP A 36 -28.33 -13.38 -7.13
C ASP A 36 -29.48 -12.37 -6.93
N ASN A 37 -29.17 -11.06 -6.94
CA ASN A 37 -30.01 -9.91 -6.51
C ASN A 37 -30.05 -9.59 -5.01
N THR A 38 -28.90 -9.42 -4.37
CA THR A 38 -28.86 -8.74 -3.06
C THR A 38 -28.72 -7.23 -3.29
N GLU A 39 -29.83 -6.48 -3.23
CA GLU A 39 -29.79 -5.01 -3.16
C GLU A 39 -29.26 -4.57 -1.78
N ILE A 40 -27.94 -4.55 -1.63
CA ILE A 40 -27.31 -3.94 -0.47
C ILE A 40 -27.25 -2.44 -0.75
N LYS A 41 -28.11 -1.65 -0.10
CA LYS A 41 -27.98 -0.20 -0.05
C LYS A 41 -26.69 0.13 0.68
N VAL A 42 -25.61 0.35 -0.08
CA VAL A 42 -24.39 0.93 0.44
C VAL A 42 -24.63 2.44 0.47
N GLU A 43 -24.80 3.02 1.67
CA GLU A 43 -24.59 4.45 1.87
C GLU A 43 -23.10 4.70 1.65
N ILE A 44 -22.78 5.07 0.40
CA ILE A 44 -21.47 5.57 0.03
C ILE A 44 -21.56 7.07 0.29
N ASP A 45 -20.98 7.54 1.39
CA ASP A 45 -20.73 8.97 1.55
C ASP A 45 -19.92 9.45 0.34
N PRO A 46 -20.43 10.40 -0.47
CA PRO A 46 -19.71 10.89 -1.62
C PRO A 46 -18.44 11.60 -1.14
N ILE A 47 -17.29 11.11 -1.60
CA ILE A 47 -16.04 11.86 -1.54
C ILE A 47 -16.24 13.06 -2.47
N LEU A 48 -16.48 14.22 -1.87
CA LEU A 48 -16.52 15.50 -2.58
C LEU A 48 -15.14 15.76 -3.20
N GLU A 49 -15.14 15.88 -4.52
CA GLU A 49 -14.07 16.51 -5.27
C GLU A 49 -14.10 18.03 -5.02
N ASP A 50 -12.91 18.54 -4.74
CA ASP A 50 -12.42 19.90 -4.97
C ASP A 50 -12.83 21.08 -4.07
N GLU A 51 -11.87 22.01 -4.01
CA GLU A 51 -11.86 23.37 -3.44
C GLU A 51 -11.42 23.57 -1.96
N SER A 52 -10.19 24.10 -1.87
CA SER A 52 -9.53 24.85 -0.82
C SER A 52 -10.41 25.66 0.15
N VAL A 53 -10.35 25.37 1.47
CA VAL A 53 -10.67 26.33 2.55
C VAL A 53 -9.82 26.08 3.80
N GLU A 54 -9.43 27.18 4.43
CA GLU A 54 -8.63 27.39 5.64
C GLU A 54 -8.91 26.49 6.85
N ILE A 55 -7.83 26.23 7.59
CA ILE A 55 -7.83 25.58 8.90
C ILE A 55 -8.42 26.55 9.94
N GLN A 56 -9.66 26.30 10.37
CA GLN A 56 -10.17 26.84 11.62
C GLN A 56 -10.35 25.72 12.65
N GLN A 57 -9.61 25.85 13.75
CA GLN A 57 -9.71 25.02 14.94
C GLN A 57 -11.10 25.18 15.57
N VAL A 58 -11.86 24.10 15.65
CA VAL A 58 -13.09 24.05 16.46
C VAL A 58 -13.01 22.86 17.41
N ASN A 59 -12.85 23.18 18.70
CA ASN A 59 -13.05 22.28 19.82
C ASN A 59 -14.42 21.61 19.71
N LYS A 60 -14.45 20.33 19.35
CA LYS A 60 -15.65 19.49 19.43
C LYS A 60 -15.36 18.30 20.33
N LYS A 61 -16.03 18.33 21.47
CA LYS A 61 -16.10 17.34 22.54
C LYS A 61 -16.22 15.92 21.94
N VAL A 62 -15.17 15.13 22.09
CA VAL A 62 -15.12 13.72 21.69
C VAL A 62 -16.11 12.94 22.56
N VAL A 63 -17.22 12.50 21.98
CA VAL A 63 -18.04 11.44 22.54
C VAL A 63 -17.48 10.15 21.96
N GLU A 64 -16.78 9.37 22.78
CA GLU A 64 -16.25 8.06 22.41
C GLU A 64 -17.42 7.11 22.08
N PRO A 65 -17.52 6.57 20.85
CA PRO A 65 -18.40 5.45 20.62
C PRO A 65 -17.77 4.20 21.26
N LYS A 66 -18.43 3.63 22.27
CA LYS A 66 -18.15 2.27 22.76
C LYS A 66 -18.43 1.28 21.63
N VAL A 67 -17.41 0.98 20.83
CA VAL A 67 -17.44 -0.15 19.90
C VAL A 67 -17.08 -1.40 20.70
N GLU A 68 -18.08 -2.22 21.05
CA GLU A 68 -17.85 -3.57 21.54
C GLU A 68 -17.29 -4.43 20.40
N VAL A 69 -15.97 -4.47 20.29
CA VAL A 69 -15.26 -5.39 19.40
C VAL A 69 -15.42 -6.80 19.97
N LYS A 70 -16.37 -7.57 19.45
CA LYS A 70 -16.40 -9.03 19.62
C LYS A 70 -15.17 -9.63 18.92
N GLN A 71 -14.06 -9.70 19.63
CA GLN A 71 -12.85 -10.39 19.17
C GLN A 71 -13.21 -11.88 19.03
N LYS A 72 -13.25 -12.39 17.80
CA LYS A 72 -13.28 -13.83 17.57
C LYS A 72 -12.02 -14.43 18.21
N PRO A 73 -12.12 -15.54 18.96
CA PRO A 73 -10.97 -16.18 19.57
C PRO A 73 -9.96 -16.54 18.48
N PHE A 74 -8.69 -16.17 18.71
CA PHE A 74 -7.60 -16.48 17.80
C PHE A 74 -7.53 -17.98 17.55
N GLU A 75 -7.78 -18.40 16.31
CA GLU A 75 -7.42 -19.74 15.86
C GLU A 75 -5.91 -19.88 15.97
N LYS A 76 -5.46 -20.81 16.81
CA LYS A 76 -4.06 -21.16 16.96
C LYS A 76 -3.59 -21.73 15.62
N VAL A 77 -2.98 -20.88 14.80
CA VAL A 77 -2.23 -21.31 13.62
C VAL A 77 -1.20 -22.32 14.10
N LYS A 78 -1.38 -23.59 13.73
CA LYS A 78 -0.38 -24.63 13.96
C LYS A 78 0.82 -24.29 13.10
N ILE A 79 1.83 -23.68 13.71
CA ILE A 79 3.12 -23.44 13.06
C ILE A 79 3.72 -24.81 12.78
N ASN A 80 3.94 -25.13 11.50
CA ASN A 80 4.56 -26.38 11.11
C ASN A 80 6.04 -26.36 11.57
N THR A 81 6.34 -27.09 12.64
CA THR A 81 7.65 -27.11 13.32
C THR A 81 8.77 -27.68 12.47
N GLU A 82 8.46 -28.42 11.40
CA GLU A 82 9.45 -28.96 10.46
C GLU A 82 10.19 -27.86 9.68
N THR A 83 9.56 -26.71 9.43
CA THR A 83 10.20 -25.58 8.73
C THR A 83 11.20 -24.84 9.62
N ILE A 84 10.98 -24.84 10.93
CA ILE A 84 11.84 -24.16 11.92
C ILE A 84 13.15 -24.94 12.10
N SER A 85 13.07 -26.27 12.08
CA SER A 85 14.21 -27.19 12.24
C SER A 85 15.33 -26.97 11.20
N LYS A 86 15.04 -26.44 10.00
CA LYS A 86 16.07 -26.14 8.99
C LYS A 86 16.98 -24.97 9.38
N TYR A 87 16.54 -24.10 10.28
CA TYR A 87 17.25 -22.86 10.64
C TYR A 87 17.89 -22.87 12.03
N ASP A 88 17.72 -23.94 12.81
CA ASP A 88 18.35 -24.09 14.14
C ASP A 88 19.90 -24.04 14.10
N LYS A 89 20.50 -24.24 12.93
CA LYS A 89 21.96 -24.17 12.71
C LYS A 89 22.44 -22.94 11.97
N TYR A 90 21.54 -22.04 11.55
CA TYR A 90 21.92 -20.87 10.78
C TYR A 90 22.56 -19.80 11.68
N ASN A 91 23.80 -19.42 11.38
CA ASN A 91 24.39 -18.24 11.98
C ASN A 91 23.61 -17.00 11.50
N ILE A 92 23.29 -16.07 12.40
CA ILE A 92 22.61 -14.80 12.06
C ILE A 92 23.31 -14.10 10.89
N LYS A 93 24.65 -14.15 10.81
CA LYS A 93 25.41 -13.59 9.69
C LYS A 93 25.10 -14.28 8.35
N GLN A 94 25.00 -15.61 8.33
CA GLN A 94 24.67 -16.37 7.13
C GLN A 94 23.23 -16.11 6.69
N PHE A 95 22.31 -16.04 7.65
CA PHE A 95 20.92 -15.68 7.40
C PHE A 95 20.83 -14.27 6.77
N CYS A 96 21.47 -13.29 7.39
CA CYS A 96 21.52 -11.92 6.87
C CYS A 96 22.08 -11.85 5.44
N SER A 97 23.15 -12.60 5.15
CA SER A 97 23.73 -12.66 3.80
C SER A 97 22.81 -13.32 2.77
N GLU A 98 22.12 -14.41 3.11
CA GLU A 98 21.21 -15.12 2.20
C GLU A 98 20.05 -14.22 1.75
N PHE A 99 19.53 -13.41 2.68
CA PHE A 99 18.41 -12.50 2.41
C PHE A 99 18.84 -11.08 2.04
N ALA A 100 20.13 -10.82 1.86
CA ALA A 100 20.70 -9.50 1.57
C ALA A 100 20.21 -8.39 2.53
N ILE A 101 20.09 -8.72 3.82
CA ILE A 101 19.69 -7.79 4.88
C ILE A 101 20.83 -7.60 5.87
N THR A 102 20.90 -6.42 6.48
CA THR A 102 21.84 -6.16 7.57
C THR A 102 21.31 -6.67 8.91
N PRO A 103 22.18 -6.96 9.90
CA PRO A 103 21.73 -7.32 11.25
C PRO A 103 20.82 -6.26 11.89
N THR A 104 21.07 -4.98 11.62
CA THR A 104 20.23 -3.87 12.11
C THR A 104 18.84 -3.90 11.51
N GLU A 105 18.71 -4.15 10.20
CA GLU A 105 17.42 -4.30 9.54
C GLU A 105 16.66 -5.52 10.06
N LEU A 106 17.36 -6.62 10.34
CA LEU A 106 16.76 -7.80 10.96
C LEU A 106 16.16 -7.48 12.34
N VAL A 107 16.87 -6.71 13.18
CA VAL A 107 16.35 -6.28 14.50
C VAL A 107 15.09 -5.41 14.34
N ILE A 108 15.08 -4.50 13.36
CA ILE A 108 13.91 -3.67 13.06
C ILE A 108 12.73 -4.56 12.63
N ILE A 109 12.96 -5.51 11.72
CA ILE A 109 11.93 -6.46 11.26
C ILE A 109 11.35 -7.29 12.41
N VAL A 110 12.21 -7.82 13.28
CA VAL A 110 11.80 -8.63 14.44
C VAL A 110 11.00 -7.79 15.44
N ASN A 111 11.43 -6.56 15.71
CA ASN A 111 10.73 -5.67 16.63
C ASN A 111 9.39 -5.20 16.07
N ASP A 112 9.33 -4.89 14.77
CA ASP A 112 8.07 -4.60 14.08
C ASP A 112 7.09 -5.76 14.24
N TYR A 113 7.55 -6.99 13.99
CA TYR A 113 6.71 -8.18 14.11
C TYR A 113 6.26 -8.44 15.55
N LYS A 114 7.18 -8.37 16.52
CA LYS A 114 6.87 -8.53 17.95
C LYS A 114 5.92 -7.47 18.48
N SER A 115 5.95 -6.26 17.91
CA SER A 115 5.06 -5.18 18.35
C SER A 115 3.59 -5.46 18.05
N GLY A 116 3.28 -6.36 17.11
CA GLY A 116 1.92 -6.64 16.65
C GLY A 116 1.23 -5.44 16.00
N LYS A 117 1.93 -4.31 15.82
CA LYS A 117 1.39 -3.11 15.22
C LYS A 117 1.49 -3.26 13.70
N PRO A 118 0.41 -2.95 12.95
CA PRO A 118 0.51 -2.88 11.50
C PRO A 118 1.63 -1.88 11.16
N ARG A 119 2.59 -2.31 10.32
CA ARG A 119 3.63 -1.41 9.80
C ARG A 119 2.93 -0.17 9.28
N ASN A 120 3.32 0.97 9.83
CA ASN A 120 2.73 2.24 9.45
C ASN A 120 3.13 2.51 7.99
N GLN A 121 2.25 2.18 7.05
CA GLN A 121 2.46 2.38 5.61
C GLN A 121 2.81 3.83 5.29
N LEU A 122 2.33 4.76 6.13
CA LEU A 122 2.63 6.18 6.06
C LEU A 122 4.11 6.48 6.38
N SER A 123 4.73 5.73 7.29
CA SER A 123 6.17 5.85 7.59
C SER A 123 7.04 5.29 6.47
N LEU A 124 6.63 4.18 5.84
CA LEU A 124 7.32 3.63 4.66
C LEU A 124 7.26 4.61 3.49
N LEU A 125 6.06 5.12 3.20
CA LEU A 125 5.85 6.12 2.14
C LEU A 125 6.68 7.39 2.39
N LYS A 126 6.73 7.87 3.64
CA LYS A 126 7.57 9.03 4.01
C LYS A 126 9.06 8.77 3.76
N ASN A 127 9.55 7.58 4.08
CA ASN A 127 10.95 7.22 3.83
C ASN A 127 11.25 7.11 2.33
N ASP A 128 10.31 6.56 1.54
CA ASP A 128 10.47 6.45 0.10
C ASP A 128 10.45 7.84 -0.57
N ILE A 129 9.57 8.75 -0.12
CA ILE A 129 9.56 10.15 -0.57
C ILE A 129 10.89 10.83 -0.23
N LYS A 130 11.40 10.69 1.00
CA LYS A 130 12.70 11.28 1.39
C LYS A 130 13.84 10.77 0.51
N LYS A 131 13.91 9.46 0.26
CA LYS A 131 14.91 8.88 -0.65
C LYS A 131 14.77 9.43 -2.07
N ALA A 132 13.54 9.60 -2.54
CA ALA A 132 13.27 10.15 -3.86
C ALA A 132 13.67 11.64 -3.96
N GLU A 133 13.50 12.41 -2.88
CA GLU A 133 13.94 13.81 -2.80
C GLU A 133 15.46 13.93 -2.91
N THR A 134 16.22 13.12 -2.17
CA THR A 134 17.68 13.12 -2.24
C THR A 134 18.17 12.78 -3.65
N LYS A 135 17.60 11.74 -4.29
CA LYS A 135 17.94 11.39 -5.68
C LYS A 135 17.54 12.47 -6.68
N ALA A 136 16.42 13.16 -6.47
CA ALA A 136 16.02 14.27 -7.34
C ALA A 136 16.97 15.47 -7.19
N GLU A 137 17.47 15.75 -5.98
CA GLU A 137 18.48 16.77 -5.75
C GLU A 137 19.80 16.47 -6.47
N GLU A 138 20.21 15.21 -6.56
CA GLU A 138 21.40 14.80 -7.32
C GLU A 138 21.23 15.02 -8.84
N LEU A 139 20.00 15.01 -9.35
CA LEU A 139 19.68 15.11 -10.77
C LEU A 139 19.23 16.53 -11.20
N LYS A 140 19.10 17.48 -10.26
CA LYS A 140 18.50 18.81 -10.50
C LYS A 140 19.25 19.71 -11.50
N ASP A 141 20.55 19.48 -11.61
CA ASP A 141 21.47 20.29 -12.42
C ASP A 141 21.71 19.70 -13.82
N LEU A 142 21.18 18.52 -14.10
CA LEU A 142 21.25 17.91 -15.43
C LEU A 142 20.23 18.54 -16.38
N SER A 143 20.60 18.72 -17.64
CA SER A 143 19.67 19.15 -18.70
C SER A 143 18.70 18.04 -19.10
N GLU A 144 19.14 16.79 -19.00
CA GLU A 144 18.35 15.59 -19.22
C GLU A 144 18.57 14.63 -18.04
N ALA A 145 17.48 14.28 -17.35
CA ALA A 145 17.49 13.35 -16.23
C ALA A 145 16.72 12.09 -16.61
N SER A 146 17.20 10.93 -16.16
CA SER A 146 16.47 9.69 -16.34
C SER A 146 16.44 8.84 -15.08
N THR A 147 15.25 8.35 -14.75
CA THR A 147 14.99 7.59 -13.52
C THR A 147 14.01 6.46 -13.79
N SER A 148 14.10 5.38 -13.01
CA SER A 148 13.12 4.28 -12.97
C SER A 148 12.17 4.39 -11.78
N GLU A 149 12.21 5.49 -11.03
CA GLU A 149 11.37 5.71 -9.86
C GLU A 149 10.35 6.83 -10.14
N SER A 150 9.06 6.51 -10.05
CA SER A 150 7.98 7.46 -10.33
C SER A 150 8.00 8.67 -9.39
N HIS A 151 8.36 8.46 -8.12
CA HIS A 151 8.44 9.53 -7.13
C HIS A 151 9.58 10.50 -7.43
N VAL A 152 10.72 10.01 -7.90
CA VAL A 152 11.85 10.87 -8.33
C VAL A 152 11.43 11.72 -9.52
N ALA A 153 10.75 11.11 -10.52
CA ALA A 153 10.23 11.84 -11.67
C ALA A 153 9.21 12.91 -11.27
N ASP A 154 8.29 12.60 -10.36
CA ASP A 154 7.28 13.55 -9.86
C ASP A 154 7.93 14.75 -9.13
N ILE A 155 8.97 14.51 -8.33
CA ILE A 155 9.69 15.56 -7.62
C ILE A 155 10.48 16.44 -8.60
N LEU A 156 11.15 15.85 -9.60
CA LEU A 156 11.86 16.59 -10.64
C LEU A 156 10.93 17.54 -11.40
N VAL A 157 9.70 17.10 -11.70
CA VAL A 157 8.69 17.94 -12.35
C VAL A 157 8.21 19.06 -11.41
N LYS A 158 7.79 18.71 -10.19
CA LYS A 158 7.15 19.66 -9.26
C LYS A 158 8.12 20.69 -8.67
N LYS A 159 9.34 20.27 -8.30
CA LYS A 159 10.29 21.13 -7.56
C LYS A 159 11.38 21.73 -8.44
N PHE A 160 11.80 21.02 -9.50
CA PHE A 160 12.97 21.39 -10.28
C PHE A 160 12.66 21.79 -11.73
N GLY A 161 11.38 21.85 -12.10
CA GLY A 161 10.91 22.39 -13.39
C GLY A 161 11.12 21.46 -14.58
N PHE A 162 11.40 20.17 -14.37
CA PHE A 162 11.56 19.22 -15.47
C PHE A 162 10.22 18.88 -16.12
N THR A 163 10.26 18.51 -17.39
CA THR A 163 9.12 18.00 -18.15
C THR A 163 9.40 16.57 -18.60
N VAL A 164 8.42 15.67 -18.46
CA VAL A 164 8.54 14.29 -18.92
C VAL A 164 8.43 14.25 -20.45
N VAL A 165 9.51 13.86 -21.12
CA VAL A 165 9.58 13.78 -22.59
C VAL A 165 9.16 12.39 -23.08
N LYS A 166 9.62 11.34 -22.40
CA LYS A 166 9.38 9.96 -22.81
C LYS A 166 9.30 9.05 -21.60
N VAL A 167 8.41 8.06 -21.68
CA VAL A 167 8.34 6.95 -20.72
C VAL A 167 8.53 5.64 -21.46
N GLU A 168 9.63 4.95 -21.17
CA GLU A 168 9.90 3.61 -21.67
C GLU A 168 9.18 2.59 -20.79
N LYS A 169 8.70 1.47 -21.35
CA LYS A 169 7.82 0.53 -20.65
C LYS A 169 8.53 -0.72 -20.12
N SER A 170 9.81 -0.95 -20.43
CA SER A 170 10.51 -2.20 -20.08
C SER A 170 12.04 -2.05 -20.01
N PRO A 171 12.63 -1.79 -18.82
CA PRO A 171 11.99 -1.42 -17.55
C PRO A 171 11.31 -0.04 -17.65
N LYS A 172 10.35 0.24 -16.74
CA LYS A 172 9.68 1.54 -16.75
C LYS A 172 10.68 2.64 -16.40
N LYS A 173 10.97 3.51 -17.37
CA LYS A 173 11.99 4.56 -17.23
C LYS A 173 11.44 5.88 -17.74
N TRP A 174 11.53 6.90 -16.91
CA TRP A 174 11.12 8.27 -17.20
C TRP A 174 12.34 9.02 -17.71
N ILE A 175 12.20 9.67 -18.86
CA ILE A 175 13.21 10.56 -19.44
C ILE A 175 12.63 11.96 -19.36
N LEU A 176 13.32 12.83 -18.62
CA LEU A 176 12.89 14.17 -18.30
C LEU A 176 13.90 15.20 -18.84
N LYS A 177 13.40 16.35 -19.29
CA LYS A 177 14.23 17.48 -19.71
C LYS A 177 13.83 18.74 -18.97
N LYS A 178 14.82 19.59 -18.70
CA LYS A 178 14.59 20.90 -18.11
C LYS A 178 14.16 21.92 -19.16
#